data_AF-A0A820H6G8-F1
#
_entry.id   AF-A0A820H6G8-F1
#
_cell.length_a   1.000
_cell.length_b   1.000
_cell.length_c   1.000
_cell.angle_alpha   90.00
_cell.angle_beta   90.00
_cell.angle_gamma   90.00
#
_symmetry.space_group_name_H-M   'P 1'
#
loop_
_entity.id
_entity.type
_entity.pdbx_description
1 polymer ?
#
loop_
_entity_poly.entity_id
_entity_poly.type
_entity_poly.pdbx_seq_one_letter_code
_entity_poly.pdbx_strand_id
1 'polypeptide(L)'
;FLRSINIELTYSGPWNQFVQSFLIDEVYYAPWWRHLNDYHSLNDSIFFVAYEDLLTNFRPTVRRLAAYLGKEKELTEEQLDKLEKWCSFDSMKQNPRVNYNWFRDWGFVNKSFSFLRKGKLFYI
;
A
#
# COMPACT_ATOMS: atom_id res chain seq x y z
N PHE A 1 19.71 -12.74 9.92
CA PHE A 1 19.47 -12.72 8.47
C PHE A 1 19.25 -11.31 7.94
N LEU A 2 18.18 -10.58 8.30
CA LEU A 2 17.98 -9.21 7.78
C LEU A 2 18.96 -8.15 8.33
N ARG A 3 19.48 -8.31 9.56
CA ARG A 3 20.53 -7.43 10.12
C ARG A 3 21.92 -7.57 9.46
N SER A 4 22.17 -8.66 8.74
CA SER A 4 23.46 -8.91 8.09
C SER A 4 23.48 -8.45 6.63
N ILE A 5 22.35 -7.97 6.10
CA ILE A 5 22.27 -7.37 4.77
C ILE A 5 22.15 -5.87 4.97
N ASN A 6 23.13 -5.11 4.49
CA ASN A 6 23.18 -3.66 4.60
C ASN A 6 22.22 -3.05 3.55
N ILE A 7 20.92 -3.26 3.73
CA ILE A 7 19.88 -2.69 2.87
C ILE A 7 19.54 -1.31 3.43
N GLU A 8 19.94 -0.25 2.74
CA GLU A 8 19.35 1.06 2.96
C GLU A 8 17.88 1.02 2.53
N LEU A 9 16.97 0.86 3.49
CA LEU A 9 15.51 0.87 3.25
C LEU A 9 14.97 2.27 2.96
N THR A 10 15.81 3.30 3.05
CA THR A 10 15.41 4.70 2.90
C THR A 10 16.36 5.42 1.97
N TYR A 11 15.81 6.07 0.96
CA TYR A 11 16.55 6.99 0.10
C TYR A 11 16.82 8.31 0.82
N SER A 12 18.06 8.80 0.76
CA SER A 12 18.53 10.01 1.46
C SER A 12 18.91 11.17 0.51
N GLY A 13 18.81 10.97 -0.80
CA GLY A 13 19.15 11.99 -1.79
C GLY A 13 18.03 13.00 -2.10
N PRO A 14 18.27 13.94 -3.02
CA PRO A 14 17.27 14.90 -3.51
C PRO A 14 16.06 14.24 -4.19
N TRP A 15 14.89 14.85 -4.05
CA TRP A 15 13.64 14.35 -4.65
C TRP A 15 13.70 14.25 -6.18
N ASN A 16 14.25 15.27 -6.84
CA ASN A 16 14.38 15.28 -8.30
C ASN A 16 15.26 14.14 -8.82
N GLN A 17 16.33 13.77 -8.09
CA GLN A 17 17.17 12.63 -8.44
C GLN A 17 16.40 11.31 -8.31
N PHE A 18 15.61 11.14 -7.24
CA PHE A 18 14.75 9.96 -7.09
C PHE A 18 13.74 9.83 -8.24
N VAL A 19 13.10 10.94 -8.63
CA VAL A 19 12.17 10.94 -9.76
C VAL A 19 12.88 10.52 -11.05
N GLN A 20 14.09 11.01 -11.31
CA GLN A 20 14.87 10.59 -12.47
C GLN A 20 15.17 9.08 -12.42
N SER A 21 15.72 8.58 -11.31
CA SER A 21 15.99 7.14 -11.15
C SER A 21 14.74 6.28 -11.32
N PHE A 22 13.58 6.73 -10.81
CA PHE A 22 12.31 6.02 -11.01
C PHE A 22 11.90 5.96 -12.49
N LEU A 23 12.06 7.06 -13.23
CA LEU A 23 11.69 7.15 -14.65
C LEU A 23 12.58 6.32 -15.57
N ILE A 24 13.84 6.07 -15.17
CA ILE A 24 14.80 5.24 -15.91
C ILE A 24 14.94 3.83 -15.34
N ASP A 25 14.00 3.40 -14.50
CA ASP A 25 13.94 2.07 -13.90
C ASP A 25 15.13 1.69 -12.98
N GLU A 26 15.82 2.67 -12.40
CA GLU A 26 16.93 2.51 -11.45
C GLU A 26 16.46 2.52 -9.98
N VAL A 27 15.33 1.89 -9.69
CA VAL A 27 14.80 1.72 -8.33
C VAL A 27 14.44 0.26 -8.06
N TYR A 28 14.31 -0.10 -6.79
CA TYR A 28 13.85 -1.44 -6.41
C TYR A 28 12.49 -1.77 -7.05
N TYR A 29 12.39 -2.98 -7.61
CA TYR A 29 11.18 -3.49 -8.28
C TYR A 29 10.72 -2.64 -9.48
N ALA A 30 11.66 -2.05 -10.21
CA ALA A 30 11.41 -1.53 -11.55
C ALA A 30 11.64 -2.63 -12.62
N PRO A 31 11.05 -2.54 -13.83
CA PRO A 31 10.25 -1.42 -14.36
C PRO A 31 8.80 -1.40 -13.88
N TRP A 32 8.31 -0.25 -13.41
CA TRP A 32 6.95 -0.13 -12.87
C TRP A 32 5.86 -0.46 -13.91
N TRP A 33 5.99 0.08 -15.13
CA TRP A 33 5.01 -0.18 -16.21
C TRP A 33 4.96 -1.65 -16.61
N ARG A 34 6.11 -2.32 -16.61
CA ARG A 34 6.16 -3.76 -16.91
C ARG A 34 5.42 -4.56 -15.85
N HIS A 35 5.62 -4.26 -14.57
CA HIS A 35 4.88 -4.90 -13.48
C HIS A 35 3.36 -4.77 -13.68
N LEU A 36 2.86 -3.57 -14.00
CA LEU A 36 1.43 -3.38 -14.25
C LEU A 36 0.94 -4.15 -15.49
N ASN A 37 1.65 -4.06 -16.61
CA ASN A 37 1.26 -4.71 -17.86
C ASN A 37 1.24 -6.24 -17.73
N ASP A 38 2.23 -6.82 -17.07
CA ASP A 38 2.32 -8.27 -16.86
C ASP A 38 1.11 -8.78 -16.06
N TYR A 39 0.70 -8.08 -14.99
CA TYR A 39 -0.51 -8.45 -14.25
C TYR A 39 -1.78 -8.22 -15.08
N HIS A 40 -1.90 -7.10 -15.79
CA HIS A 40 -3.06 -6.81 -16.64
C HIS A 40 -3.30 -7.89 -17.70
N SER A 41 -2.24 -8.55 -18.19
CA SER A 41 -2.34 -9.64 -19.16
C SER A 41 -3.02 -10.91 -18.61
N LEU A 42 -3.13 -11.06 -17.28
CA LEU A 42 -3.76 -12.20 -16.61
C LEU A 42 -5.27 -12.00 -16.32
N ASN A 43 -5.81 -10.86 -16.78
CA ASN A 43 -7.20 -10.37 -16.79
C ASN A 43 -8.22 -11.00 -15.81
N ASP A 44 -8.55 -12.28 -15.97
CA ASP A 44 -9.67 -12.96 -15.31
C ASP A 44 -9.28 -13.61 -13.98
N SER A 45 -7.99 -13.69 -13.66
CA SER A 45 -7.47 -14.31 -12.41
C SER A 45 -7.04 -13.29 -11.35
N ILE A 46 -7.20 -11.99 -11.61
CA ILE A 46 -6.71 -10.91 -10.73
C ILE A 46 -7.79 -9.86 -10.48
N PHE A 47 -8.00 -9.53 -9.20
CA PHE A 47 -8.81 -8.39 -8.82
C PHE A 47 -7.98 -7.11 -8.82
N PHE A 48 -8.23 -6.23 -9.78
CA PHE A 48 -7.62 -4.91 -9.83
C PHE A 48 -8.40 -3.90 -8.98
N VAL A 49 -7.66 -3.15 -8.18
CA VAL A 49 -8.17 -2.04 -7.37
C VAL A 49 -7.15 -0.91 -7.35
N ALA A 50 -7.63 0.31 -7.59
CA ALA A 50 -6.84 1.52 -7.49
C ALA A 50 -6.78 2.00 -6.03
N TYR A 51 -5.69 2.65 -5.66
CA TYR A 51 -5.55 3.26 -4.33
C TYR A 51 -6.59 4.36 -4.11
N GLU A 52 -6.89 5.11 -5.16
CA GLU A 52 -7.89 6.18 -5.22
C GLU A 52 -9.27 5.67 -4.85
N ASP A 53 -9.69 4.55 -5.43
CA ASP A 53 -11.00 3.94 -5.17
C ASP A 53 -11.15 3.47 -3.71
N LEU A 54 -10.06 3.02 -3.08
CA LEU A 54 -10.09 2.65 -1.66
C LEU A 54 -10.27 3.87 -0.75
N LEU A 55 -9.88 5.06 -1.20
CA LEU A 55 -10.06 6.30 -0.44
C LEU A 55 -11.40 6.97 -0.72
N THR A 56 -11.88 6.98 -1.97
CA THR A 56 -13.10 7.71 -2.36
C THR A 56 -14.33 6.82 -2.41
N ASN A 57 -14.18 5.53 -2.69
CA ASN A 57 -15.25 4.58 -2.98
C ASN A 57 -15.07 3.28 -2.16
N PHE A 58 -14.75 3.38 -0.87
CA PHE A 58 -14.38 2.23 -0.04
C PHE A 58 -15.45 1.12 -0.06
N ARG A 59 -16.70 1.44 0.30
CA ARG A 59 -17.78 0.43 0.38
C ARG A 59 -18.04 -0.26 -0.97
N PRO A 60 -18.27 0.47 -2.10
CA PRO A 60 -18.40 -0.17 -3.41
C PRO A 60 -17.21 -1.08 -3.77
N THR A 61 -16.00 -0.63 -3.48
CA THR A 61 -14.77 -1.38 -3.76
C THR A 61 -14.68 -2.67 -2.95
N VAL A 62 -14.98 -2.61 -1.65
CA VAL A 62 -15.02 -3.80 -0.78
C VAL A 62 -16.13 -4.76 -1.18
N ARG A 63 -17.29 -4.26 -1.61
CA ARG A 63 -18.36 -5.12 -2.14
C ARG A 63 -17.93 -5.86 -3.41
N ARG A 64 -17.26 -5.17 -4.33
CA ARG A 64 -16.65 -5.77 -5.52
C ARG A 64 -15.61 -6.83 -5.16
N LEU A 65 -14.74 -6.56 -4.19
CA LEU A 65 -13.75 -7.52 -3.70
C LEU A 65 -14.43 -8.74 -3.07
N ALA A 66 -15.46 -8.55 -2.25
CA ALA A 66 -16.21 -9.65 -1.66
C ALA A 66 -16.87 -10.53 -2.74
N ALA A 67 -17.50 -9.93 -3.76
CA ALA A 67 -18.05 -10.68 -4.88
C ALA A 67 -16.98 -11.46 -5.65
N TYR A 68 -15.81 -10.85 -5.89
CA TYR A 68 -14.67 -11.54 -6.51
C TYR A 68 -14.20 -12.76 -5.70
N LEU A 69 -14.25 -12.66 -4.37
CA LEU A 69 -13.91 -13.75 -3.45
C LEU A 69 -15.07 -14.75 -3.21
N GLY A 70 -16.25 -14.54 -3.80
CA GLY A 70 -17.45 -15.35 -3.56
C GLY A 70 -18.05 -15.20 -2.15
N LYS A 71 -17.86 -14.02 -1.55
CA LYS A 71 -18.21 -13.66 -0.16
C LYS A 71 -19.26 -12.56 -0.05
N GLU A 72 -19.91 -12.19 -1.15
CA GLU A 72 -20.87 -11.09 -1.21
C GLU A 72 -22.09 -11.30 -0.29
N LYS A 73 -22.51 -12.54 -0.07
CA LYS A 73 -23.63 -12.88 0.83
C LYS A 73 -23.25 -12.80 2.31
N GLU A 74 -21.97 -12.92 2.62
CA GLU A 74 -21.45 -12.86 4.00
C GLU A 74 -21.26 -11.40 4.44
N LEU A 75 -21.04 -10.48 3.49
CA LEU A 75 -20.73 -9.08 3.73
C LEU A 75 -21.98 -8.23 4.09
N THR A 76 -22.27 -8.16 5.39
CA THR A 76 -23.35 -7.33 5.93
C THR A 76 -22.96 -5.84 6.03
N GLU A 77 -23.94 -4.94 6.19
CA GLU A 77 -23.66 -3.51 6.45
C GLU A 77 -22.87 -3.30 7.74
N GLU A 78 -23.16 -4.05 8.81
CA GLU A 78 -22.41 -3.96 10.07
C GLU A 78 -20.93 -4.37 9.89
N GLN A 79 -20.67 -5.38 9.06
CA GLN A 79 -19.31 -5.76 8.72
C GLN A 79 -18.60 -4.69 7.88
N LEU A 80 -19.31 -4.06 6.94
CA LEU A 80 -18.77 -2.93 6.19
C LEU A 80 -18.41 -1.75 7.09
N ASP A 81 -19.27 -1.40 8.05
CA ASP A 81 -19.00 -0.35 9.03
C ASP A 81 -17.72 -0.67 9.84
N LYS A 82 -17.55 -1.93 10.26
CA LYS A 82 -16.34 -2.38 10.97
C LYS A 82 -15.10 -2.30 10.08
N LEU A 83 -15.19 -2.76 8.83
CA LEU A 83 -14.09 -2.73 7.88
C LEU A 83 -13.66 -1.30 7.57
N GLU A 84 -14.61 -0.40 7.32
CA GLU A 84 -14.33 1.01 7.05
C GLU A 84 -13.63 1.68 8.24
N LYS A 85 -14.08 1.38 9.47
CA LYS A 85 -13.39 1.83 10.68
C LYS A 85 -11.98 1.26 10.77
N TRP A 86 -11.80 -0.05 10.66
CA TRP A 86 -10.49 -0.70 10.85
C TRP A 86 -9.48 -0.33 9.77
N CYS A 87 -9.93 -0.18 8.53
CA CYS A 87 -9.11 0.19 7.38
C CYS A 87 -8.93 1.71 7.23
N SER A 88 -9.58 2.53 8.06
CA SER A 88 -9.30 3.96 8.10
C SER A 88 -7.82 4.23 8.40
N PHE A 89 -7.28 5.26 7.77
CA PHE A 89 -5.85 5.59 7.91
C PHE A 89 -5.44 5.79 9.36
N ASP A 90 -6.25 6.48 10.17
CA ASP A 90 -5.96 6.74 11.58
C ASP A 90 -5.95 5.44 12.40
N SER A 91 -6.93 4.55 12.17
CA SER A 91 -6.98 3.25 12.85
C SER A 91 -5.78 2.38 12.49
N MET A 92 -5.42 2.32 11.21
CA MET A 92 -4.23 1.58 10.76
C MET A 92 -2.94 2.17 11.33
N LYS A 93 -2.80 3.50 11.35
CA LYS A 93 -1.60 4.18 11.87
C LYS A 93 -1.37 3.94 13.36
N GLN A 94 -2.45 3.80 14.13
CA GLN A 94 -2.39 3.51 15.57
C GLN A 94 -2.23 2.02 15.88
N ASN A 95 -2.57 1.12 14.96
CA ASN A 95 -2.52 -0.32 15.18
C ASN A 95 -1.08 -0.89 15.03
N PRO A 96 -0.46 -1.38 16.11
CA PRO A 96 0.92 -1.89 16.09
C PRO A 96 1.14 -3.09 15.15
N ARG A 97 0.08 -3.81 14.78
CA ARG A 97 0.17 -4.95 13.86
C ARG A 97 0.40 -4.55 12.41
N VAL A 98 0.04 -3.32 12.02
CA VAL A 98 0.05 -2.88 10.62
C VAL A 98 0.76 -1.53 10.40
N ASN A 99 1.15 -0.82 11.46
CA ASN A 99 1.84 0.46 11.33
C ASN A 99 3.37 0.35 11.11
N TYR A 100 3.92 -0.87 11.19
CA TYR A 100 5.34 -1.19 10.96
C TYR A 100 6.33 -0.41 11.84
N ASN A 101 5.91 0.06 13.01
CA ASN A 101 6.81 0.75 13.94
C ASN A 101 8.02 -0.10 14.36
N TRP A 102 7.91 -1.42 14.29
CA TRP A 102 9.00 -2.36 14.57
C TRP A 102 10.22 -2.19 13.66
N PHE A 103 10.08 -1.58 12.47
CA PHE A 103 11.24 -1.20 11.64
C PHE A 103 12.20 -0.27 12.41
N ARG A 104 11.65 0.70 13.14
CA ARG A 104 12.41 1.63 13.98
C ARG A 104 12.97 0.90 15.20
N ASP A 105 12.15 0.07 15.85
CA ASP A 105 12.56 -0.65 17.06
C ASP A 105 13.73 -1.62 16.79
N TRP A 106 13.82 -2.14 15.55
CA TRP A 106 14.90 -3.01 15.12
C TRP A 106 16.11 -2.28 14.51
N GLY A 107 16.03 -0.96 14.36
CA GLY A 107 17.12 -0.11 13.87
C GLY A 107 17.29 -0.09 12.35
N PHE A 108 16.28 -0.51 11.57
CA PHE A 108 16.37 -0.49 10.11
C PHE A 108 16.16 0.89 9.48
N VAL A 109 15.55 1.80 10.23
CA VAL A 109 15.19 3.15 9.80
C VAL A 109 15.42 4.14 10.93
N ASN A 110 15.52 5.42 10.60
CA ASN A 110 15.71 6.48 11.60
C ASN A 110 14.46 6.66 12.49
N LYS A 111 14.61 7.40 13.60
CA LYS A 111 13.52 7.60 14.58
C LYS A 111 12.34 8.42 14.02
N SER A 112 12.58 9.27 13.03
CA SER A 112 11.54 10.09 12.39
C SER A 112 10.77 9.35 11.29
N PHE A 113 11.18 8.14 10.94
CA PHE A 113 10.50 7.31 9.96
C PHE A 113 9.10 6.92 10.43
N SER A 114 8.14 7.03 9.52
CA SER A 114 6.77 6.53 9.68
C SER A 114 6.36 5.85 8.38
N PHE A 115 6.02 4.56 8.47
CA PHE A 115 5.59 3.77 7.32
C PHE A 115 4.27 4.31 6.74
N LEU A 116 3.28 4.57 7.61
CA LEU A 116 2.01 5.20 7.25
C LEU A 116 2.13 6.74 7.33
N ARG A 117 2.55 7.36 6.21
CA ARG A 117 2.85 8.80 6.11
C ARG A 117 1.63 9.72 6.21
N LYS A 118 0.83 9.81 5.14
CA LYS A 118 -0.24 10.82 4.99
C LYS A 118 -1.63 10.27 4.68
N GLY A 119 -1.74 9.17 3.92
CA GLY A 119 -3.04 8.53 3.62
C GLY A 119 -4.02 9.41 2.84
N LYS A 120 -3.54 10.19 1.87
CA LYS A 120 -4.33 11.20 1.14
C LYS A 120 -4.00 11.19 -0.34
N LEU A 121 -5.00 11.52 -1.15
CA LEU A 121 -4.80 11.85 -2.57
C LEU A 121 -4.26 13.28 -2.68
N PHE A 122 -3.29 13.44 -3.58
CA PHE A 122 -2.81 14.75 -4.01
C PHE A 122 -3.08 14.82 -5.51
N TYR A 123 -4.03 15.66 -5.90
CA TYR A 123 -4.18 16.02 -7.30
C TYR A 123 -3.05 17.00 -7.62
N ILE A 124 -2.29 16.68 -8.68
CA ILE A 124 -1.18 17.49 -9.19
C ILE A 124 -1.74 18.40 -10.28
#